data_AF-A0A6C6Z9B1-F1
#
_entry.id   AF-A0A6C6Z9B1-F1
#
_cell.length_a   1.000
_cell.length_b   1.000
_cell.length_c   1.000
_cell.angle_alpha   90.00
_cell.angle_beta   90.00
_cell.angle_gamma   90.00
#
_symmetry.space_group_name_H-M   'P 1'
#
loop_
_entity.id
_entity.type
_entity.pdbx_description
1 polymer ?
#
loop_
_entity_poly.entity_id
_entity_poly.type
_entity_poly.pdbx_seq_one_letter_code
_entity_poly.pdbx_strand_id
1 'polypeptide(L)'
;MFSWCKNRLEITAKSVCIDVMQSWIAGTETPRYRHAIRQAIKLFLAGCAGILKPTKATEFTAYPMLTAAGTGASTSANQAFQHFLELMEKDAWLDSATIARMEKIWVQSGLETLKWESIPVSSRQIMSQLMAVHYADWFGVASFGEQFDPQERWEWLSIMPAASCPCDMLMIMPSRLATELNGNSGLFRGLNTTADLYTQLYGVEFPAGHKANWSRESLGTILLTFDTPWYPPSGEVMGEMSELFDCEIRHYWKSVDEGFSGYNCFDRGDHVDSGPWPEEMQQLSNGETARMYLVSTETTAVTPYAAPAAQYGSIRA
;
A
#
# COMPACT_ATOMS: atom_id res chain seq x y z
N MET A 1 5.40 17.62 17.19
CA MET A 1 4.76 16.61 18.06
C MET A 1 3.97 15.70 17.13
N PHE A 2 3.95 14.39 17.35
CA PHE A 2 3.18 13.50 16.48
C PHE A 2 1.70 13.64 16.84
N SER A 3 0.85 14.01 15.87
CA SER A 3 -0.59 14.24 16.04
C SER A 3 -1.40 13.40 15.06
N TRP A 4 -2.66 13.13 15.40
CA TRP A 4 -3.59 12.37 14.56
C TRP A 4 -4.69 13.29 14.04
N CYS A 5 -4.91 13.26 12.73
CA CYS A 5 -6.11 13.78 12.11
C CYS A 5 -7.24 12.75 12.23
N LYS A 6 -8.38 13.17 12.79
CA LYS A 6 -9.59 12.35 12.90
C LYS A 6 -10.41 12.50 11.63
N ASN A 7 -10.69 11.40 10.94
CA ASN A 7 -11.52 11.37 9.75
C ASN A 7 -12.83 10.64 10.02
N ARG A 8 -13.92 11.15 9.46
CA ARG A 8 -15.24 10.52 9.43
C ARG A 8 -15.78 10.58 8.02
N LEU A 9 -16.17 9.44 7.46
CA LEU A 9 -16.84 9.33 6.17
C LEU A 9 -18.28 8.87 6.41
N GLU A 10 -19.23 9.59 5.82
CA GLU A 10 -20.59 9.08 5.60
C GLU A 10 -20.69 8.71 4.13
N ILE A 11 -20.89 7.43 3.86
CA ILE A 11 -20.83 6.88 2.50
C ILE A 11 -22.20 6.36 2.13
N THR A 12 -22.71 6.81 0.99
CA THR A 12 -24.01 6.38 0.46
C THR A 12 -23.83 5.76 -0.93
N ALA A 13 -24.30 4.52 -1.10
CA ALA A 13 -24.18 3.80 -2.37
C ALA A 13 -25.25 2.73 -2.53
N LYS A 14 -25.26 2.04 -3.68
CA LYS A 14 -26.01 0.79 -3.85
C LYS A 14 -25.48 -0.27 -2.88
N SER A 15 -26.37 -1.11 -2.34
CA SER A 15 -26.00 -2.15 -1.37
C SER A 15 -24.83 -3.02 -1.82
N VAL A 16 -24.79 -3.41 -3.09
CA VAL A 16 -23.71 -4.24 -3.65
C VAL A 16 -22.35 -3.54 -3.64
N CYS A 17 -22.32 -2.23 -3.88
CA CYS A 17 -21.09 -1.44 -3.83
C CYS A 17 -20.60 -1.31 -2.38
N ILE A 18 -21.53 -1.11 -1.45
CA ILE A 18 -21.24 -1.11 -0.02
C ILE A 18 -20.62 -2.44 0.42
N ASP A 19 -21.13 -3.57 -0.05
CA ASP A 19 -20.61 -4.89 0.30
C ASP A 19 -19.16 -5.09 -0.21
N VAL A 20 -18.85 -4.60 -1.41
CA VAL A 20 -17.46 -4.59 -1.93
C VAL A 20 -16.58 -3.67 -1.08
N MET A 21 -17.02 -2.43 -0.82
CA MET A 21 -16.28 -1.45 -0.03
C MET A 21 -15.98 -1.94 1.39
N GLN A 22 -16.86 -2.72 2.02
CA GLN A 22 -16.59 -3.32 3.34
C GLN A 22 -15.32 -4.18 3.32
N SER A 23 -15.03 -4.85 2.21
CA SER A 23 -13.83 -5.68 2.08
C SER A 23 -12.57 -4.82 2.10
N TRP A 24 -12.60 -3.67 1.44
CA TRP A 24 -11.55 -2.64 1.48
C TRP A 24 -11.41 -2.00 2.88
N ILE A 25 -12.51 -1.60 3.52
CA ILE A 25 -12.51 -1.03 4.88
C ILE A 25 -11.89 -2.03 5.87
N ALA A 26 -12.28 -3.30 5.79
CA ALA A 26 -11.81 -4.34 6.70
C ALA A 26 -10.39 -4.84 6.37
N GLY A 27 -9.84 -4.49 5.21
CA GLY A 27 -8.53 -4.97 4.75
C GLY A 27 -8.52 -6.45 4.38
N THR A 28 -9.63 -6.98 3.88
CA THR A 28 -9.77 -8.42 3.56
C THR A 28 -9.47 -8.74 2.10
N GLU A 29 -9.29 -7.72 1.27
CA GLU A 29 -8.94 -7.89 -0.13
C GLU A 29 -7.47 -8.26 -0.31
N THR A 30 -7.18 -9.04 -1.35
CA THR A 30 -5.80 -9.39 -1.70
C THR A 30 -5.08 -8.22 -2.37
N PRO A 31 -4.01 -7.66 -1.76
CA PRO A 31 -3.34 -6.49 -2.30
C PRO A 31 -2.34 -6.90 -3.40
N ARG A 32 -2.83 -7.05 -4.64
CA ARG A 32 -2.01 -7.52 -5.77
C ARG A 32 -0.82 -6.60 -6.08
N TYR A 33 -0.91 -5.31 -5.75
CA TYR A 33 0.23 -4.40 -5.90
C TYR A 33 1.41 -4.82 -5.01
N ARG A 34 1.16 -5.32 -3.79
CA ARG A 34 2.21 -5.84 -2.90
C ARG A 34 2.86 -7.09 -3.45
N HIS A 35 2.09 -7.93 -4.14
CA HIS A 35 2.65 -9.09 -4.82
C HIS A 35 3.67 -8.63 -5.86
N ALA A 36 3.30 -7.64 -6.69
CA ALA A 36 4.21 -7.07 -7.67
C ALA A 36 5.46 -6.45 -7.03
N ILE A 37 5.34 -5.74 -5.90
CA ILE A 37 6.49 -5.17 -5.17
C ILE A 37 7.42 -6.28 -4.65
N ARG A 38 6.90 -7.31 -3.97
CA ARG A 38 7.72 -8.44 -3.46
C ARG A 38 8.43 -9.18 -4.59
N GLN A 39 7.73 -9.45 -5.69
CA GLN A 39 8.29 -10.06 -6.89
C GLN A 39 9.40 -9.17 -7.48
N ALA A 40 9.17 -7.87 -7.56
CA ALA A 40 10.13 -6.90 -8.06
C ALA A 40 11.39 -6.80 -7.20
N ILE A 41 11.27 -6.79 -5.85
CA ILE A 41 12.43 -6.84 -4.95
C ILE A 41 13.26 -8.10 -5.24
N LYS A 42 12.60 -9.25 -5.41
CA LYS A 42 13.27 -10.52 -5.67
C LYS A 42 13.96 -10.56 -7.05
N LEU A 43 13.31 -10.01 -8.08
CA LEU A 43 13.89 -9.79 -9.42
C LEU A 43 15.09 -8.85 -9.38
N PHE A 44 14.99 -7.75 -8.63
CA PHE A 44 16.05 -6.77 -8.43
C PHE A 44 17.28 -7.41 -7.77
N LEU A 45 17.09 -8.15 -6.68
CA LEU A 45 18.15 -8.89 -6.01
C LEU A 45 18.84 -9.88 -6.96
N ALA A 46 18.06 -10.65 -7.72
CA ALA A 46 18.60 -11.62 -8.69
C ALA A 46 19.39 -10.94 -9.82
N GLY A 47 18.95 -9.74 -10.27
CA GLY A 47 19.67 -8.93 -11.25
C GLY A 47 21.00 -8.41 -10.71
N CYS A 48 21.00 -7.77 -9.55
CA CYS A 48 22.22 -7.28 -8.87
C CYS A 48 23.23 -8.41 -8.58
N ALA A 49 22.73 -9.62 -8.29
CA ALA A 49 23.55 -10.79 -8.04
C ALA A 49 24.06 -11.49 -9.31
N GLY A 50 23.67 -11.00 -10.50
CA GLY A 50 24.06 -11.53 -11.81
C GLY A 50 23.41 -12.87 -12.17
N ILE A 51 22.39 -13.30 -11.42
CA ILE A 51 21.60 -14.51 -11.68
C ILE A 51 20.71 -14.30 -12.90
N LEU A 52 20.04 -13.14 -12.94
CA LEU A 52 19.31 -12.66 -14.10
C LEU A 52 20.13 -11.56 -14.78
N LYS A 53 20.10 -11.55 -16.11
CA LYS A 53 20.87 -10.60 -16.93
C LYS A 53 20.01 -10.06 -18.07
N PRO A 54 20.19 -8.79 -18.47
CA PRO A 54 19.50 -8.26 -19.64
C PRO A 54 19.89 -9.04 -20.90
N THR A 55 18.97 -9.16 -21.85
CA THR A 55 19.25 -9.84 -23.15
C THR A 55 19.82 -8.90 -24.19
N LYS A 56 19.79 -7.59 -23.91
CA LYS A 56 20.37 -6.53 -24.74
C LYS A 56 21.39 -5.75 -23.91
N ALA A 57 22.18 -4.91 -24.56
CA ALA A 57 23.00 -3.94 -23.83
C ALA A 57 22.05 -2.89 -23.21
N THR A 58 21.86 -2.97 -21.90
CA THR A 58 20.94 -2.11 -21.15
C THR A 58 21.68 -1.54 -19.94
N GLU A 59 21.61 -0.23 -19.77
CA GLU A 59 22.12 0.48 -18.61
C GLU A 59 20.93 0.98 -17.77
N PHE A 60 20.92 0.67 -16.48
CA PHE A 60 19.94 1.24 -15.55
C PHE A 60 20.60 2.39 -14.78
N THR A 61 20.49 3.61 -15.32
CA THR A 61 21.25 4.78 -14.83
C THR A 61 21.01 5.10 -13.35
N ALA A 62 19.80 4.87 -12.84
CA ALA A 62 19.48 5.14 -11.44
C ALA A 62 20.21 4.19 -10.46
N TYR A 63 20.58 2.99 -10.92
CA TYR A 63 21.36 2.02 -10.14
C TYR A 63 22.16 1.06 -11.06
N PRO A 64 23.36 1.47 -11.52
CA PRO A 64 24.12 0.74 -12.53
C PRO A 64 24.49 -0.70 -12.14
N MET A 65 24.57 -0.99 -10.83
CA MET A 65 24.88 -2.33 -10.32
C MET A 65 23.82 -3.38 -10.71
N LEU A 66 22.59 -2.96 -11.05
CA LEU A 66 21.52 -3.86 -11.49
C LEU A 66 21.85 -4.58 -12.81
N THR A 67 22.64 -3.95 -13.69
CA THR A 67 23.04 -4.53 -14.99
C THR A 67 24.55 -4.72 -15.12
N ALA A 68 25.32 -4.56 -14.04
CA ALA A 68 26.78 -4.66 -14.03
C ALA A 68 27.32 -6.04 -14.45
N ALA A 69 26.50 -7.10 -14.32
CA ALA A 69 26.86 -8.46 -14.74
C ALA A 69 26.86 -8.68 -16.27
N GLY A 70 26.55 -7.63 -17.05
CA GLY A 70 26.56 -7.61 -18.51
C GLY A 70 25.36 -8.30 -19.15
N THR A 71 25.41 -8.46 -20.47
CA THR A 71 24.35 -9.11 -21.26
C THR A 71 24.39 -10.64 -21.09
N GLY A 72 23.23 -11.23 -20.84
CA GLY A 72 23.03 -12.67 -20.74
C GLY A 72 22.55 -13.31 -22.05
N ALA A 73 22.50 -14.64 -22.07
CA ALA A 73 21.89 -15.40 -23.16
C ALA A 73 20.38 -15.14 -23.24
N SER A 74 19.79 -15.35 -24.41
CA SER A 74 18.35 -15.18 -24.67
C SER A 74 17.53 -16.35 -24.11
N THR A 75 17.56 -16.54 -22.80
CA THR A 75 16.72 -17.50 -22.07
C THR A 75 15.40 -16.84 -21.67
N SER A 76 14.37 -17.64 -21.39
CA SER A 76 13.08 -17.14 -20.89
C SER A 76 13.25 -16.24 -19.66
N ALA A 77 14.09 -16.65 -18.71
CA ALA A 77 14.31 -15.89 -17.47
C ALA A 77 14.97 -14.52 -17.72
N ASN A 78 15.95 -14.46 -18.63
CA ASN A 78 16.62 -13.20 -18.98
C ASN A 78 15.72 -12.30 -19.83
N GLN A 79 14.83 -12.86 -20.66
CA GLN A 79 13.81 -12.09 -21.38
C GLN A 79 12.79 -11.48 -20.41
N ALA A 80 12.34 -12.25 -19.41
CA ALA A 80 11.49 -11.73 -18.35
C ALA A 80 12.17 -10.58 -17.59
N PHE A 81 13.45 -10.75 -17.26
CA PHE A 81 14.23 -9.69 -16.62
C PHE A 81 14.40 -8.45 -17.50
N GLN A 82 14.55 -8.60 -18.82
CA GLN A 82 14.56 -7.46 -19.74
C GLN A 82 13.24 -6.67 -19.67
N HIS A 83 12.11 -7.36 -19.63
CA HIS A 83 10.80 -6.69 -19.49
C HIS A 83 10.61 -6.06 -18.12
N PHE A 84 11.18 -6.63 -17.06
CA PHE A 84 11.22 -6.00 -15.74
C PHE A 84 12.02 -4.68 -15.78
N LEU A 85 13.19 -4.66 -16.42
CA LEU A 85 13.98 -3.45 -16.58
C LEU A 85 13.22 -2.34 -17.33
N GLU A 86 12.45 -2.70 -18.37
CA GLU A 86 11.60 -1.74 -19.10
C GLU A 86 10.51 -1.10 -18.22
N LEU A 87 10.02 -1.82 -17.22
CA LEU A 87 9.05 -1.28 -16.25
C LEU A 87 9.73 -0.40 -15.20
N MET A 88 10.91 -0.81 -14.73
CA MET A 88 11.73 -0.06 -13.77
C MET A 88 12.20 1.27 -14.36
N GLU A 89 12.64 1.30 -15.61
CA GLU A 89 13.12 2.51 -16.29
C GLU A 89 12.02 3.58 -16.44
N LYS A 90 10.77 3.14 -16.61
CA LYS A 90 9.60 4.03 -16.71
C LYS A 90 9.02 4.39 -15.35
N ASP A 91 9.51 3.77 -14.29
CA ASP A 91 8.88 3.79 -12.97
C ASP A 91 7.36 3.58 -13.09
N ALA A 92 6.98 2.46 -13.71
CA ALA A 92 5.61 2.22 -14.15
C ALA A 92 4.60 2.27 -12.98
N TRP A 93 3.41 2.82 -13.23
CA TRP A 93 2.29 2.75 -12.29
C TRP A 93 1.92 1.30 -12.01
N LEU A 94 1.66 0.97 -10.75
CA LEU A 94 1.20 -0.36 -10.30
C LEU A 94 -0.30 -0.54 -10.54
N ASP A 95 -0.74 -0.24 -11.77
CA ASP A 95 -2.10 -0.45 -12.22
C ASP A 95 -2.38 -1.93 -12.55
N SER A 96 -3.64 -2.25 -12.86
CA SER A 96 -4.06 -3.63 -13.19
C SER A 96 -3.27 -4.24 -14.36
N ALA A 97 -2.89 -3.44 -15.36
CA ALA A 97 -2.15 -3.90 -16.52
C ALA A 97 -0.69 -4.24 -16.17
N THR A 98 -0.04 -3.38 -15.39
CA THR A 98 1.35 -3.56 -14.93
C THR A 98 1.44 -4.69 -13.93
N ILE A 99 0.49 -4.84 -13.01
CA ILE A 99 0.40 -5.99 -12.09
C ILE A 99 0.31 -7.31 -12.87
N ALA A 100 -0.61 -7.40 -13.85
CA ALA A 100 -0.74 -8.60 -14.67
C ALA A 100 0.52 -8.88 -15.52
N ARG A 101 1.25 -7.83 -15.93
CA ARG A 101 2.55 -7.98 -16.61
C ARG A 101 3.64 -8.46 -15.67
N MET A 102 3.70 -7.94 -14.44
CA MET A 102 4.63 -8.37 -13.40
C MET A 102 4.44 -9.84 -13.03
N GLU A 103 3.20 -10.31 -12.93
CA GLU A 103 2.91 -11.73 -12.70
C GLU A 103 3.48 -12.64 -13.81
N LYS A 104 3.32 -12.24 -15.09
CA LYS A 104 3.91 -12.97 -16.22
C LYS A 104 5.43 -12.99 -16.16
N ILE A 105 6.04 -11.84 -15.85
CA ILE A 105 7.50 -11.72 -15.66
C ILE A 105 7.97 -12.64 -14.54
N TRP A 106 7.26 -12.63 -13.42
CA TRP A 106 7.57 -13.45 -12.25
C TRP A 106 7.58 -14.94 -12.60
N VAL A 107 6.51 -15.46 -13.22
CA VAL A 107 6.41 -16.86 -13.64
C VAL A 107 7.52 -17.21 -14.64
N GLN A 108 7.77 -16.35 -15.64
CA GLN A 108 8.80 -16.61 -16.65
C GLN A 108 10.23 -16.52 -16.12
N SER A 109 10.46 -15.81 -15.01
CA SER A 109 11.78 -15.68 -14.38
C SER A 109 12.24 -16.96 -13.68
N GLY A 110 11.29 -17.82 -13.25
CA GLY A 110 11.57 -19.04 -12.51
C GLY A 110 12.03 -18.83 -11.06
N LEU A 111 12.09 -17.59 -10.57
CA LEU A 111 12.62 -17.24 -9.24
C LEU A 111 11.77 -17.79 -8.08
N GLU A 112 10.51 -18.12 -8.32
CA GLU A 112 9.63 -18.73 -7.32
C GLU A 112 10.20 -20.06 -6.79
N THR A 113 10.78 -20.86 -7.68
CA THR A 113 11.33 -22.18 -7.33
C THR A 113 12.79 -22.15 -6.90
N LEU A 114 13.47 -21.01 -7.07
CA LEU A 114 14.89 -20.86 -6.78
C LEU A 114 15.15 -20.82 -5.26
N LYS A 115 15.66 -21.93 -4.73
CA LYS A 115 16.02 -22.07 -3.31
C LYS A 115 17.31 -21.33 -2.99
N TRP A 116 17.38 -20.72 -1.80
CA TRP A 116 18.51 -19.90 -1.39
C TRP A 116 19.85 -20.65 -1.45
N GLU A 117 19.86 -21.92 -1.04
CA GLU A 117 21.05 -22.76 -0.97
C GLU A 117 21.62 -23.09 -2.35
N SER A 118 20.78 -23.06 -3.38
CA SER A 118 21.20 -23.29 -4.77
C SER A 118 21.89 -22.07 -5.38
N ILE A 119 21.82 -20.92 -4.72
CA ILE A 119 22.42 -19.67 -5.20
C ILE A 119 23.93 -19.66 -4.86
N PRO A 120 24.80 -19.30 -5.83
CA PRO A 120 26.24 -19.16 -5.59
C PRO A 120 26.54 -18.27 -4.37
N VAL A 121 27.59 -18.62 -3.61
CA VAL A 121 27.94 -17.91 -2.36
C VAL A 121 28.18 -16.41 -2.60
N SER A 122 28.87 -16.05 -3.69
CA SER A 122 29.12 -14.65 -4.06
C SER A 122 27.82 -13.88 -4.34
N SER A 123 26.89 -14.49 -5.08
CA SER A 123 25.56 -13.93 -5.34
C SER A 123 24.76 -13.74 -4.04
N ARG A 124 24.79 -14.74 -3.14
CA ARG A 124 24.16 -14.63 -1.82
C ARG A 124 24.74 -13.47 -1.00
N GLN A 125 26.06 -13.26 -1.01
CA GLN A 125 26.69 -12.15 -0.28
C GLN A 125 26.17 -10.78 -0.74
N ILE A 126 26.07 -10.57 -2.06
CA ILE A 126 25.52 -9.32 -2.64
C ILE A 126 24.08 -9.13 -2.19
N MET A 127 23.25 -10.18 -2.31
CA MET A 127 21.83 -10.11 -1.96
C MET A 127 21.62 -9.87 -0.46
N SER A 128 22.38 -10.55 0.40
CA SER A 128 22.35 -10.36 1.86
C SER A 128 22.69 -8.93 2.25
N GLN A 129 23.71 -8.33 1.62
CA GLN A 129 24.09 -6.95 1.89
C GLN A 129 22.98 -5.98 1.48
N LEU A 130 22.38 -6.15 0.30
CA LEU A 130 21.26 -5.31 -0.15
C LEU A 130 20.05 -5.43 0.78
N MET A 131 19.65 -6.65 1.12
CA MET A 131 18.53 -6.88 2.03
C MET A 131 18.79 -6.30 3.42
N ALA A 132 20.04 -6.33 3.92
CA ALA A 132 20.38 -5.74 5.21
C ALA A 132 20.31 -4.21 5.19
N VAL A 133 20.77 -3.57 4.10
CA VAL A 133 20.76 -2.10 3.98
C VAL A 133 19.34 -1.57 3.80
N HIS A 134 18.50 -2.26 3.02
CA HIS A 134 17.12 -1.86 2.72
C HIS A 134 16.07 -2.56 3.58
N TYR A 135 16.49 -3.11 4.72
CA TYR A 135 15.67 -4.01 5.52
C TYR A 135 14.34 -3.38 5.98
N ALA A 136 14.40 -2.15 6.47
CA ALA A 136 13.22 -1.45 6.98
C ALA A 136 12.20 -1.15 5.87
N ASP A 137 12.67 -0.77 4.68
CA ASP A 137 11.80 -0.45 3.54
C ASP A 137 11.18 -1.70 2.91
N TRP A 138 11.97 -2.76 2.71
CA TRP A 138 11.51 -3.96 2.00
C TRP A 138 10.77 -4.99 2.87
N PHE A 139 10.97 -4.95 4.20
CA PHE A 139 10.34 -5.91 5.11
C PHE A 139 9.44 -5.25 6.15
N GLY A 140 9.37 -3.91 6.18
CA GLY A 140 8.50 -3.18 7.10
C GLY A 140 8.90 -3.29 8.57
N VAL A 141 10.08 -3.81 8.89
CA VAL A 141 10.48 -4.01 10.30
C VAL A 141 11.39 -2.86 10.72
N ALA A 142 10.98 -2.10 11.75
CA ALA A 142 11.89 -1.20 12.44
C ALA A 142 12.90 -2.07 13.20
N SER A 143 14.13 -2.17 12.71
CA SER A 143 15.17 -3.04 13.27
C SER A 143 15.37 -2.81 14.77
N PHE A 144 14.84 -3.71 15.59
CA PHE A 144 15.24 -3.85 16.99
C PHE A 144 15.38 -5.33 17.33
N GLY A 145 16.63 -5.78 17.46
CA GLY A 145 16.99 -6.98 18.22
C GLY A 145 16.85 -8.34 17.55
N GLU A 146 16.18 -8.48 16.39
CA GLU A 146 16.12 -9.75 15.68
C GLU A 146 17.37 -10.00 14.81
N GLN A 147 17.85 -11.24 14.81
CA GLN A 147 18.96 -11.67 13.97
C GLN A 147 18.49 -11.73 12.51
N PHE A 148 19.09 -10.89 11.66
CA PHE A 148 18.80 -10.88 10.23
C PHE A 148 19.27 -12.19 9.57
N ASP A 149 18.32 -13.00 9.09
CA ASP A 149 18.60 -14.17 8.26
C ASP A 149 18.24 -13.89 6.78
N PRO A 150 19.24 -13.78 5.89
CA PRO A 150 19.00 -13.59 4.46
C PRO A 150 18.17 -14.69 3.80
N GLN A 151 18.29 -15.93 4.27
CA GLN A 151 17.55 -17.06 3.70
C GLN A 151 16.06 -16.92 3.98
N GLU A 152 15.71 -16.69 5.24
CA GLU A 152 14.34 -16.47 5.67
C GLU A 152 13.70 -15.32 4.87
N ARG A 153 14.44 -14.22 4.68
CA ARG A 153 13.96 -13.05 3.94
C ARG A 153 13.78 -13.33 2.44
N TRP A 154 14.67 -14.11 1.84
CA TRP A 154 14.53 -14.56 0.45
C TRP A 154 13.28 -15.43 0.24
N GLU A 155 12.98 -16.30 1.20
CA GLU A 155 11.80 -17.16 1.17
C GLU A 155 10.52 -16.36 1.45
N TRP A 156 10.57 -15.43 2.41
CA TRP A 156 9.47 -14.53 2.76
C TRP A 156 8.99 -13.68 1.57
N LEU A 157 9.90 -13.22 0.71
CA LEU A 157 9.54 -12.50 -0.53
C LEU A 157 8.69 -13.32 -1.51
N SER A 158 8.59 -14.64 -1.32
CA SER A 158 7.74 -15.53 -2.14
C SER A 158 6.40 -15.83 -1.48
N ILE A 159 6.22 -15.45 -0.21
CA ILE A 159 4.94 -15.56 0.48
C ILE A 159 4.14 -14.31 0.13
N MET A 160 3.05 -14.48 -0.62
CA MET A 160 2.23 -13.37 -1.08
C MET A 160 1.11 -13.07 -0.07
N PRO A 161 0.95 -11.82 0.40
CA PRO A 161 -0.07 -11.48 1.39
C PRO A 161 -1.48 -11.69 0.82
N ALA A 162 -2.34 -12.38 1.58
CA ALA A 162 -3.72 -12.66 1.17
C ALA A 162 -4.69 -11.50 1.47
N ALA A 163 -4.30 -10.60 2.37
CA ALA A 163 -5.13 -9.52 2.92
C ALA A 163 -4.33 -8.21 2.99
N SER A 164 -5.01 -7.09 2.80
CA SER A 164 -4.45 -5.74 2.90
C SER A 164 -4.55 -5.19 4.33
N CYS A 165 -4.07 -3.96 4.55
CA CYS A 165 -4.45 -3.22 5.76
C CYS A 165 -5.84 -2.58 5.60
N PRO A 166 -6.52 -2.23 6.70
CA PRO A 166 -7.75 -1.46 6.66
C PRO A 166 -7.59 -0.14 5.91
N CYS A 167 -8.57 0.17 5.04
CA CYS A 167 -8.61 1.39 4.24
C CYS A 167 -7.29 1.66 3.47
N ASP A 168 -6.74 0.63 2.85
CA ASP A 168 -5.50 0.70 2.07
C ASP A 168 -5.67 1.60 0.84
N MET A 169 -5.09 2.79 0.84
CA MET A 169 -5.32 3.77 -0.24
C MET A 169 -4.55 3.42 -1.52
N LEU A 170 -3.53 2.53 -1.45
CA LEU A 170 -2.83 2.04 -2.64
C LEU A 170 -3.72 1.14 -3.51
N MET A 171 -4.80 0.61 -2.93
CA MET A 171 -5.83 -0.13 -3.67
C MET A 171 -6.81 0.81 -4.40
N ILE A 172 -6.85 2.08 -4.01
CA ILE A 172 -7.69 3.11 -4.64
C ILE A 172 -6.91 3.80 -5.75
N MET A 173 -5.75 4.38 -5.42
CA MET A 173 -4.84 4.99 -6.38
C MET A 173 -3.52 4.23 -6.42
N PRO A 174 -3.07 3.76 -7.60
CA PRO A 174 -1.87 2.94 -7.70
C PRO A 174 -0.61 3.74 -7.36
N SER A 175 0.37 3.07 -6.73
CA SER A 175 1.72 3.60 -6.54
C SER A 175 2.61 3.32 -7.76
N ARG A 176 3.93 3.51 -7.64
CA ARG A 176 4.91 3.36 -8.74
C ARG A 176 6.02 2.36 -8.42
N LEU A 177 6.31 1.48 -9.38
CA LEU A 177 7.13 0.28 -9.17
C LEU A 177 8.55 0.57 -8.67
N ALA A 178 9.29 1.47 -9.32
CA ALA A 178 10.68 1.74 -8.94
C ALA A 178 10.74 2.59 -7.68
N THR A 179 9.79 3.51 -7.46
CA THR A 179 9.67 4.25 -6.19
C THR A 179 9.39 3.33 -5.01
N GLU A 180 8.51 2.33 -5.15
CA GLU A 180 8.27 1.33 -4.08
C GLU A 180 9.53 0.54 -3.73
N LEU A 181 10.34 0.16 -4.72
CA LEU A 181 11.63 -0.49 -4.49
C LEU A 181 12.67 0.46 -3.87
N ASN A 182 12.59 1.75 -4.20
CA ASN A 182 13.46 2.79 -3.64
C ASN A 182 13.22 2.97 -2.13
N GLY A 183 11.96 2.81 -1.70
CA GLY A 183 11.53 3.05 -0.33
C GLY A 183 11.85 4.47 0.12
N ASN A 184 12.19 4.63 1.40
CA ASN A 184 12.74 5.87 1.95
C ASN A 184 14.28 5.86 2.04
N SER A 185 14.93 4.74 1.72
CA SER A 185 16.39 4.62 1.72
C SER A 185 17.11 5.45 0.65
N GLY A 186 16.44 5.80 -0.45
CA GLY A 186 17.06 6.51 -1.58
C GLY A 186 18.06 5.66 -2.39
N LEU A 187 17.80 4.36 -2.51
CA LEU A 187 18.56 3.39 -3.31
C LEU A 187 18.80 3.85 -4.76
N PHE A 188 17.79 4.42 -5.41
CA PHE A 188 17.82 4.81 -6.81
C PHE A 188 18.04 6.30 -6.97
N ARG A 189 19.11 6.66 -7.68
CA ARG A 189 19.47 8.07 -7.88
C ARG A 189 18.43 8.77 -8.76
N GLY A 190 17.91 9.90 -8.26
CA GLY A 190 17.01 10.77 -9.02
C GLY A 190 15.54 10.33 -9.02
N LEU A 191 15.19 9.26 -8.30
CA LEU A 191 13.81 8.86 -8.05
C LEU A 191 13.32 9.41 -6.70
N ASN A 192 12.02 9.68 -6.63
CA ASN A 192 11.34 10.07 -5.40
C ASN A 192 11.41 8.95 -4.37
N THR A 193 11.37 9.31 -3.08
CA THR A 193 11.12 8.34 -2.02
C THR A 193 9.65 7.96 -1.96
N THR A 194 9.31 6.85 -1.29
CA THR A 194 7.91 6.50 -1.02
C THR A 194 7.18 7.57 -0.21
N ALA A 195 7.85 8.21 0.76
CA ALA A 195 7.25 9.30 1.54
C ALA A 195 6.88 10.51 0.67
N ASP A 196 7.76 10.90 -0.26
CA ASP A 196 7.49 12.01 -1.19
C ASP A 196 6.31 11.67 -2.11
N LEU A 197 6.32 10.48 -2.70
CA LEU A 197 5.25 10.02 -3.58
C LEU A 197 3.92 9.95 -2.83
N TYR A 198 3.90 9.38 -1.63
CA TYR A 198 2.66 9.21 -0.88
C TYR A 198 2.09 10.53 -0.41
N THR A 199 2.93 11.46 0.01
CA THR A 199 2.48 12.82 0.35
C THR A 199 1.90 13.52 -0.88
N GLN A 200 2.49 13.34 -2.07
CA GLN A 200 1.99 13.92 -3.31
C GLN A 200 0.67 13.32 -3.78
N LEU A 201 0.48 12.00 -3.67
CA LEU A 201 -0.71 11.31 -4.18
C LEU A 201 -1.85 11.29 -3.16
N TYR A 202 -1.54 10.90 -1.93
CA TYR A 202 -2.54 10.61 -0.90
C TYR A 202 -2.67 11.72 0.15
N GLY A 203 -1.82 12.75 0.10
CA GLY A 203 -1.78 13.81 1.12
C GLY A 203 -1.20 13.38 2.47
N VAL A 204 -0.79 12.11 2.60
CA VAL A 204 -0.29 11.50 3.84
C VAL A 204 0.90 10.58 3.56
N GLU A 205 1.88 10.55 4.47
CA GLU A 205 3.05 9.65 4.36
C GLU A 205 2.72 8.17 4.63
N PHE A 206 1.55 7.91 5.23
CA PHE A 206 1.06 6.58 5.58
C PHE A 206 -0.36 6.41 5.02
N PRO A 207 -0.48 5.93 3.77
CA PRO A 207 -1.75 5.88 3.02
C PRO A 207 -2.65 4.72 3.45
N ALA A 208 -3.01 4.68 4.74
CA ALA A 208 -3.91 3.69 5.32
C ALA A 208 -4.74 4.28 6.46
N GLY A 209 -5.87 3.64 6.78
CA GLY A 209 -6.71 4.04 7.91
C GLY A 209 -6.26 3.42 9.22
N HIS A 210 -5.85 4.24 10.19
CA HIS A 210 -5.51 3.76 11.53
C HIS A 210 -6.73 3.77 12.45
N LYS A 211 -6.85 2.76 13.33
CA LYS A 211 -8.01 2.61 14.23
C LYS A 211 -9.36 2.70 13.50
N ALA A 212 -9.41 2.12 12.31
CA ALA A 212 -10.62 2.11 11.48
C ALA A 212 -11.75 1.41 12.24
N ASN A 213 -12.90 2.08 12.31
CA ASN A 213 -14.13 1.54 12.86
C ASN A 213 -15.29 1.95 11.95
N TRP A 214 -16.24 1.05 11.73
CA TRP A 214 -17.36 1.31 10.84
C TRP A 214 -18.65 0.68 11.34
N SER A 215 -19.77 1.28 10.97
CA SER A 215 -21.12 0.76 11.16
C SER A 215 -21.91 0.89 9.87
N ARG A 216 -22.78 -0.08 9.61
CA ARG A 216 -23.76 0.00 8.53
C ARG A 216 -25.07 0.52 9.12
N GLU A 217 -25.38 1.78 8.88
CA GLU A 217 -26.60 2.43 9.39
C GLU A 217 -27.84 2.01 8.58
N SER A 218 -27.67 1.75 7.29
CA SER A 218 -28.73 1.26 6.40
C SER A 218 -28.16 0.34 5.31
N LEU A 219 -29.03 -0.28 4.50
CA LEU A 219 -28.58 -1.09 3.36
C LEU A 219 -27.68 -0.30 2.39
N GLY A 220 -27.89 1.01 2.26
CA GLY A 220 -27.13 1.86 1.35
C GLY A 220 -26.14 2.81 2.03
N THR A 221 -25.96 2.74 3.36
CA THR A 221 -25.19 3.74 4.10
C THR A 221 -24.20 3.10 5.08
N ILE A 222 -22.93 3.50 4.99
CA ILE A 222 -21.89 3.19 5.96
C ILE A 222 -21.40 4.48 6.62
N LEU A 223 -21.18 4.39 7.93
CA LEU A 223 -20.38 5.35 8.66
C LEU A 223 -19.01 4.73 8.94
N LEU A 224 -17.94 5.43 8.55
CA LEU A 224 -16.56 5.00 8.77
C LEU A 224 -15.80 6.10 9.51
N THR A 225 -15.03 5.73 10.52
CA THR A 225 -14.09 6.63 11.19
C THR A 225 -12.70 6.02 11.19
N PHE A 226 -11.67 6.83 10.95
CA PHE A 226 -10.28 6.39 11.01
C PHE A 226 -9.35 7.59 11.26
N ASP A 227 -8.14 7.29 11.70
CA ASP A 227 -7.11 8.27 11.98
C ASP A 227 -6.05 8.25 10.87
N THR A 228 -5.51 9.43 10.53
CA THR A 228 -4.33 9.59 9.67
C THR A 228 -3.29 10.48 10.34
N PRO A 229 -1.98 10.31 10.07
CA PRO A 229 -0.96 11.17 10.67
C PRO A 229 -1.06 12.62 10.16
N TRP A 230 -1.17 13.58 11.08
CA TRP A 230 -1.21 15.05 10.86
C TRP A 230 -2.34 15.60 9.98
N TYR A 231 -2.52 15.06 8.77
CA TYR A 231 -3.40 15.57 7.71
C TYR A 231 -4.45 14.52 7.29
N PRO A 232 -5.62 14.95 6.79
CA PRO A 232 -6.56 14.05 6.14
C PRO A 232 -5.98 13.51 4.82
N PRO A 233 -6.52 12.41 4.28
CA PRO A 233 -6.23 12.02 2.91
C PRO A 233 -6.58 13.14 1.92
N SER A 234 -5.90 13.16 0.77
CA SER A 234 -6.14 14.11 -0.31
C SER A 234 -7.56 13.98 -0.88
N GLY A 235 -8.05 15.07 -1.49
CA GLY A 235 -9.36 15.06 -2.14
C GLY A 235 -9.39 14.11 -3.35
N GLU A 236 -8.26 13.94 -4.02
CA GLU A 236 -8.07 13.02 -5.14
C GLU A 236 -8.34 11.57 -4.72
N VAL A 237 -7.85 11.14 -3.55
CA VAL A 237 -8.16 9.79 -3.02
C VAL A 237 -9.66 9.61 -2.79
N MET A 238 -10.32 10.63 -2.25
CA MET A 238 -11.76 10.57 -2.01
C MET A 238 -12.58 10.59 -3.31
N GLY A 239 -12.16 11.37 -4.30
CA GLY A 239 -12.74 11.38 -5.64
C GLY A 239 -12.64 10.01 -6.30
N GLU A 240 -11.42 9.48 -6.43
CA GLU A 240 -11.16 8.16 -7.02
C GLU A 240 -11.91 7.04 -6.27
N MET A 241 -11.97 7.12 -4.93
CA MET A 241 -12.75 6.17 -4.12
C MET A 241 -14.25 6.26 -4.42
N SER A 242 -14.80 7.47 -4.59
CA SER A 242 -16.21 7.67 -4.90
C SER A 242 -16.57 7.15 -6.30
N GLU A 243 -15.67 7.26 -7.27
CA GLU A 243 -15.82 6.69 -8.60
C GLU A 243 -15.72 5.17 -8.58
N LEU A 244 -14.66 4.62 -7.96
CA LEU A 244 -14.37 3.19 -7.91
C LEU A 244 -15.52 2.38 -7.30
N PHE A 245 -16.14 2.92 -6.25
CA PHE A 245 -17.26 2.26 -5.56
C PHE A 245 -18.65 2.78 -5.98
N ASP A 246 -18.77 3.61 -7.02
CA ASP A 246 -20.04 4.17 -7.49
C ASP A 246 -20.88 4.73 -6.33
N CYS A 247 -20.28 5.62 -5.52
CA CYS A 247 -20.84 6.12 -4.28
C CYS A 247 -20.71 7.64 -4.11
N GLU A 248 -21.46 8.15 -3.13
CA GLU A 248 -21.27 9.48 -2.56
C GLU A 248 -20.48 9.34 -1.25
N ILE A 249 -19.47 10.18 -1.05
CA ILE A 249 -18.63 10.24 0.15
C ILE A 249 -18.67 11.64 0.72
N ARG A 250 -19.18 11.73 1.96
CA ARG A 250 -19.14 12.94 2.78
C ARG A 250 -18.00 12.80 3.77
N HIS A 251 -16.90 13.49 3.52
CA HIS A 251 -15.68 13.41 4.32
C HIS A 251 -15.56 14.60 5.25
N TYR A 252 -15.50 14.31 6.55
CA TYR A 252 -15.23 15.26 7.61
C TYR A 252 -13.88 14.95 8.22
N TRP A 253 -13.05 15.98 8.46
CA TRP A 253 -11.79 15.81 9.18
C TRP A 253 -11.50 16.91 10.19
N LYS A 254 -10.77 16.54 11.25
CA LYS A 254 -10.34 17.46 12.31
C LYS A 254 -8.93 17.08 12.80
N SER A 255 -8.00 18.02 12.66
CA SER A 255 -6.66 17.94 13.22
C SER A 255 -6.51 19.01 14.30
N VAL A 256 -6.67 18.60 15.56
CA VAL A 256 -6.74 19.55 16.70
C VAL A 256 -5.41 20.24 16.92
N ASP A 257 -4.31 19.49 16.87
CA ASP A 257 -2.97 20.01 17.15
C ASP A 257 -2.47 20.95 16.04
N GLU A 258 -2.88 20.68 14.79
CA GLU A 258 -2.56 21.53 13.64
C GLU A 258 -3.57 22.69 13.45
N GLY A 259 -4.65 22.71 14.24
CA GLY A 259 -5.61 23.81 14.28
C GLY A 259 -6.52 23.94 13.06
N PHE A 260 -6.75 22.86 12.30
CA PHE A 260 -7.63 22.88 11.13
C PHE A 260 -8.64 21.74 11.09
N SER A 261 -9.74 21.98 10.39
CA SER A 261 -10.83 21.03 10.20
C SER A 261 -11.62 21.39 8.96
N GLY A 262 -12.33 20.44 8.37
CA GLY A 262 -13.13 20.72 7.19
C GLY A 262 -14.09 19.60 6.82
N TYR A 263 -14.76 19.84 5.71
CA TYR A 263 -15.73 18.98 5.07
C TYR A 263 -15.56 19.04 3.56
N ASN A 264 -15.66 17.89 2.91
CA ASN A 264 -15.81 17.75 1.46
C ASN A 264 -16.89 16.71 1.15
N CYS A 265 -17.52 16.86 -0.01
CA CYS A 265 -18.43 15.88 -0.58
C CYS A 265 -17.96 15.48 -1.97
N PHE A 266 -17.91 14.18 -2.24
CA PHE A 266 -17.55 13.61 -3.53
C PHE A 266 -18.68 12.68 -4.00
N ASP A 267 -19.05 12.75 -5.27
CA ASP A 267 -20.09 11.88 -5.85
C ASP A 267 -19.59 11.32 -7.19
N ARG A 268 -19.35 10.01 -7.25
CA ARG A 268 -18.92 9.28 -8.45
C ARG A 268 -17.75 9.94 -9.21
N GLY A 269 -16.74 10.39 -8.48
CA GLY A 269 -15.51 11.01 -9.01
C GLY A 269 -15.47 12.52 -8.88
N ASP A 270 -16.63 13.18 -8.84
CA ASP A 270 -16.71 14.64 -8.84
C ASP A 270 -16.64 15.22 -7.42
N HIS A 271 -15.82 16.27 -7.23
CA HIS A 271 -15.85 17.07 -6.01
C HIS A 271 -17.04 18.05 -6.06
N VAL A 272 -18.11 17.74 -5.34
CA VAL A 272 -19.40 18.46 -5.46
C VAL A 272 -19.59 19.59 -4.43
N ASP A 273 -18.95 19.49 -3.26
CA ASP A 273 -19.09 20.50 -2.20
C ASP A 273 -17.88 20.51 -1.25
N SER A 274 -17.64 21.65 -0.60
CA SER A 274 -16.63 21.80 0.45
C SER A 274 -17.07 22.85 1.47
N GLY A 275 -16.68 22.68 2.73
CA GLY A 275 -17.11 23.59 3.79
C GLY A 275 -16.36 23.43 5.10
N PRO A 276 -16.69 24.26 6.10
CA PRO A 276 -16.16 24.10 7.45
C PRO A 276 -16.71 22.83 8.11
N TRP A 277 -16.01 22.35 9.13
CA TRP A 277 -16.53 21.28 9.98
C TRP A 277 -17.86 21.70 10.62
N PRO A 278 -18.96 20.92 10.47
CA PRO A 278 -20.28 21.31 10.94
C PRO A 278 -20.32 21.51 12.47
N GLU A 279 -21.01 22.55 12.93
CA GLU A 279 -21.21 22.82 14.36
C GLU A 279 -21.92 21.64 15.07
N GLU A 280 -22.86 20.99 14.40
CA GLU A 280 -23.58 19.80 14.90
C GLU A 280 -22.65 18.62 15.22
N MET A 281 -21.52 18.51 14.50
CA MET A 281 -20.50 17.49 14.71
C MET A 281 -19.54 17.84 15.87
N GLN A 282 -19.52 19.09 16.37
CA GLN A 282 -18.66 19.47 17.50
C GLN A 282 -19.07 18.74 18.80
N GLN A 283 -20.36 18.45 18.99
CA GLN A 283 -20.87 17.77 20.18
C GLN A 283 -20.46 16.29 20.25
N LEU A 284 -20.26 15.63 19.10
CA LEU A 284 -19.80 14.24 19.01
C LEU A 284 -18.31 14.08 19.34
N SER A 285 -17.51 15.15 19.21
CA SER A 285 -16.08 15.12 19.53
C SER A 285 -15.76 15.20 21.03
N ASN A 286 -16.73 15.61 21.86
CA ASN A 286 -16.57 15.76 23.31
C ASN A 286 -17.20 14.61 24.13
N GLY A 287 -17.74 13.58 23.47
CA GLY A 287 -18.57 12.57 24.12
C GLY A 287 -18.20 11.14 23.72
N GLU A 288 -17.19 10.57 24.37
CA GLU A 288 -17.34 9.20 24.89
C GLU A 288 -18.45 9.20 25.96
N THR A 289 -19.70 9.40 25.56
CA THR A 289 -20.84 9.30 26.48
C THR A 289 -22.05 8.71 25.77
N ALA A 290 -22.22 7.41 26.01
CA ALA A 290 -23.49 6.72 26.17
C ALA A 290 -24.64 7.18 25.28
N ARG A 291 -24.71 6.66 24.04
CA ARG A 291 -26.03 6.39 23.44
C ARG A 291 -26.65 5.23 24.23
N MET A 292 -27.50 5.55 25.19
CA MET A 292 -28.43 4.59 25.79
C MET A 292 -29.36 4.09 24.69
N TYR A 293 -29.04 2.94 24.11
CA TYR A 293 -30.01 2.19 23.32
C TYR A 293 -31.08 1.68 24.28
N LEU A 294 -32.33 2.10 24.06
CA LEU A 294 -33.48 1.39 24.61
C LEU A 294 -33.41 -0.04 24.09
N VAL A 295 -33.06 -0.98 24.97
CA VAL A 295 -33.03 -2.40 24.69
C VAL A 295 -34.48 -2.87 24.48
N SER A 296 -34.94 -2.86 23.24
CA SER A 296 -35.98 -3.79 22.79
C SER A 296 -35.30 -5.14 22.58
N THR A 297 -35.65 -6.11 23.42
CA THR A 297 -35.16 -7.48 23.38
C THR A 297 -35.62 -8.17 22.10
N GLU A 298 -34.86 -8.04 21.02
CA GLU A 298 -34.76 -8.98 19.90
C GLU A 298 -33.80 -8.39 18.85
N THR A 299 -32.51 -8.67 18.99
CA THR A 299 -31.57 -8.56 17.85
C THR A 299 -30.36 -9.43 18.14
N THR A 300 -30.10 -10.38 17.24
CA THR A 300 -28.95 -11.25 17.20
C THR A 300 -27.66 -10.43 17.28
N ALA A 301 -26.85 -10.72 18.30
CA ALA A 301 -25.55 -10.10 18.52
C ALA A 301 -24.61 -10.38 17.34
N VAL A 302 -24.26 -9.34 16.58
CA VAL A 302 -23.10 -9.36 15.69
C VAL A 302 -21.92 -8.89 16.53
N THR A 303 -20.99 -9.80 16.79
CA THR A 303 -19.72 -9.51 17.49
C THR A 303 -18.91 -8.46 16.72
N PRO A 304 -18.42 -7.39 17.37
CA PRO A 304 -17.52 -6.45 16.72
C PRO A 304 -16.19 -7.15 16.40
N TYR A 305 -15.81 -7.12 15.12
CA TYR A 305 -14.51 -7.61 14.67
C TYR A 305 -13.45 -6.57 15.06
N ALA A 306 -12.65 -6.89 16.08
CA ALA A 306 -11.48 -6.09 16.43
C ALA A 306 -10.36 -6.39 15.42
N ALA A 307 -10.12 -5.48 14.48
CA ALA A 307 -8.97 -5.57 13.60
C ALA A 307 -7.68 -5.45 14.44
N PRO A 308 -6.66 -6.30 14.23
CA PRO A 308 -5.38 -6.17 14.92
C PRO A 308 -4.73 -4.84 14.54
N ALA A 309 -4.03 -4.24 15.52
CA ALA A 309 -3.28 -3.01 15.31
C ALA A 309 -2.25 -3.21 14.19
N ALA A 310 -2.50 -2.65 13.00
CA ALA A 310 -1.54 -2.65 11.92
C ALA A 310 -0.29 -1.88 12.38
N GLN A 311 0.81 -2.60 12.59
CA GLN A 311 2.12 -2.00 12.79
C GLN A 311 2.49 -1.23 11.50
N TYR A 312 3.06 -0.03 11.67
CA TYR A 312 3.51 0.89 10.62
C TYR A 312 4.28 0.21 9.46
N GLY A 313 4.93 -0.90 9.76
CA GLY A 313 5.65 -1.73 8.80
C GLY A 313 4.84 -2.37 7.68
N SER A 314 3.58 -2.68 7.95
CA SER A 314 2.81 -3.62 7.12
C SER A 314 2.24 -3.00 5.84
N ILE A 315 2.50 -1.72 5.54
CA ILE A 315 1.90 -1.03 4.38
C ILE A 315 2.75 -1.17 3.11
N ARG A 316 4.08 -1.22 3.26
CA ARG A 316 5.03 -1.01 2.15
C ARG A 316 5.50 -2.28 1.43
N ALA A 317 5.37 -3.46 2.05
CA ALA A 317 5.76 -4.74 1.44
C ALA A 317 4.94 -5.94 1.92
#